data_AF-A0A950MSB8-F1
#
_entry.id   AF-A0A950MSB8-F1
#
_cell.length_a   1.000
_cell.length_b   1.000
_cell.length_c   1.000
_cell.angle_alpha   90.00
_cell.angle_beta   90.00
_cell.angle_gamma   90.00
#
_symmetry.space_group_name_H-M   'P 1'
#
loop_
_entity.id
_entity.type
_entity.pdbx_description
1 polymer ?
#
loop_
_entity_poly.entity_id
_entity_poly.type
_entity_poly.pdbx_seq_one_letter_code
_entity_poly.pdbx_strand_id
1 'polypeptide(L)'
;QKYLHDLAGWNALPTEAQERIIGRRKLDDIELDDAVKPTSAHNALTTIEENGREFQIVRDNMPFGKVGEGEYGTYFIGYCRTPRVTEQMIENMFIGRPPGNYDRILDFSRAATGTLFFVPSTTFLDAGGEVAPAAPTPATKPTAAPSSSAAAASEGSLGIGSLKGEKGHE
;
A
#
# COMPACT_ATOMS: atom_id res chain seq x y z
N GLN A 1 5.41 2.35 -6.18
CA GLN A 1 5.07 1.79 -7.50
C GLN A 1 5.56 2.76 -8.59
N LYS A 2 6.24 2.27 -9.63
CA LYS A 2 6.61 3.10 -10.79
C LYS A 2 5.51 3.01 -11.85
N TYR A 3 4.85 4.11 -12.17
CA TYR A 3 3.82 4.16 -13.23
C TYR A 3 4.37 4.80 -14.50
N LEU A 4 4.01 4.25 -15.66
CA LEU A 4 4.24 4.82 -16.98
C LEU A 4 2.90 5.21 -17.59
N HIS A 5 2.84 6.38 -18.23
CA HIS A 5 1.61 7.00 -18.69
C HIS A 5 1.45 7.01 -20.20
N ASP A 6 0.22 6.72 -20.67
CA ASP A 6 -0.20 7.04 -22.04
C ASP A 6 -0.70 8.50 -22.10
N LEU A 7 0.24 9.43 -22.28
CA LEU A 7 -0.10 10.85 -22.40
C LEU A 7 -0.85 11.19 -23.69
N ALA A 8 -0.69 10.40 -24.76
CA ALA A 8 -1.42 10.64 -26.00
C ALA A 8 -2.91 10.33 -25.81
N GLY A 9 -3.22 9.16 -25.23
CA GLY A 9 -4.58 8.79 -24.84
C GLY A 9 -5.17 9.76 -23.82
N TRP A 10 -4.39 10.15 -22.81
CA TRP A 10 -4.85 11.11 -21.78
C TRP A 10 -5.20 12.47 -22.39
N ASN A 11 -4.33 13.03 -23.23
CA ASN A 11 -4.52 14.35 -23.83
C ASN A 11 -5.59 14.39 -24.93
N ALA A 12 -6.03 13.23 -25.43
CA ALA A 12 -7.17 13.15 -26.33
C ALA A 12 -8.52 13.35 -25.60
N LEU A 13 -8.56 13.20 -24.28
CA LEU A 13 -9.75 13.43 -23.48
C LEU A 13 -10.04 14.94 -23.31
N PRO A 14 -11.32 15.34 -23.36
CA PRO A 14 -11.74 16.65 -22.85
C PRO A 14 -11.33 16.83 -21.38
N THR A 15 -11.08 18.07 -20.97
CA THR A 15 -10.70 18.39 -19.59
C THR A 15 -11.70 17.85 -18.57
N GLU A 16 -13.00 17.97 -18.85
CA GLU A 16 -14.07 17.51 -17.97
C GLU A 16 -14.06 15.99 -17.76
N ALA A 17 -13.60 15.23 -18.76
CA ALA A 17 -13.43 13.79 -18.65
C ALA A 17 -12.22 13.45 -17.77
N GLN A 18 -11.10 14.17 -17.92
CA GLN A 18 -9.93 14.03 -17.04
C GLN A 18 -10.29 14.35 -15.58
N GLU A 19 -11.01 15.45 -15.35
CA GLU A 19 -11.48 15.85 -14.01
C GLU A 19 -12.38 14.80 -13.38
N ARG A 20 -13.25 14.15 -14.16
CA ARG A 20 -14.10 13.04 -13.68
C ARG A 20 -13.30 11.78 -13.33
N ILE A 21 -12.20 11.52 -14.03
CA ILE A 21 -11.29 10.40 -13.73
C ILE A 21 -10.52 10.66 -12.43
N ILE A 22 -10.04 11.88 -12.22
CA ILE A 22 -9.27 12.25 -11.01
C ILE A 22 -10.19 12.51 -9.81
N GLY A 23 -11.35 13.11 -10.07
CA GLY A 23 -12.33 13.58 -9.09
C GLY A 23 -12.09 15.01 -8.56
N ARG A 24 -11.22 15.77 -9.23
CA ARG A 24 -10.88 17.17 -8.92
C ARG A 24 -10.78 17.98 -10.21
N ARG A 25 -11.03 19.28 -10.11
CA ARG A 25 -10.84 20.26 -11.18
C ARG A 25 -9.37 20.40 -11.53
N LYS A 26 -9.07 20.53 -12.82
CA LYS A 26 -7.69 20.42 -13.33
C LYS A 26 -6.85 21.66 -13.03
N LEU A 27 -7.45 22.85 -13.05
CA LEU A 27 -6.73 24.12 -12.93
C LEU A 27 -6.62 24.62 -11.49
N ASP A 28 -7.73 24.59 -10.75
CA ASP A 28 -7.83 25.15 -9.39
C ASP A 28 -7.75 24.09 -8.29
N ASP A 29 -7.64 22.80 -8.67
CA ASP A 29 -7.56 21.65 -7.76
C ASP A 29 -8.76 21.54 -6.81
N ILE A 30 -9.92 22.08 -7.16
CA ILE A 30 -11.12 21.96 -6.31
C ILE A 30 -11.73 20.56 -6.47
N GLU A 31 -12.10 19.94 -5.35
CA GLU A 31 -12.78 18.65 -5.37
C GLU A 31 -14.16 18.76 -6.05
N LEU A 32 -14.51 17.77 -6.87
CA LEU A 32 -15.84 17.72 -7.47
C LEU A 32 -16.92 17.47 -6.42
N ASP A 33 -18.11 18.04 -6.61
CA ASP A 33 -19.26 17.74 -5.77
C ASP A 33 -19.63 16.25 -5.86
N ASP A 34 -20.04 15.66 -4.74
CA ASP A 34 -20.39 14.24 -4.68
C ASP A 34 -21.56 13.87 -5.61
N ALA A 35 -22.42 14.82 -5.94
CA ALA A 35 -23.51 14.62 -6.89
C ALA A 35 -23.05 14.39 -8.34
N VAL A 36 -21.83 14.82 -8.69
CA VAL A 36 -21.28 14.71 -10.05
C VAL A 36 -20.01 13.86 -10.13
N LYS A 37 -19.34 13.60 -9.00
CA LYS A 37 -18.14 12.79 -8.89
C LYS A 37 -18.45 11.31 -9.16
N PRO A 38 -17.87 10.69 -10.20
CA PRO A 38 -18.05 9.26 -10.43
C PRO A 38 -17.50 8.45 -9.26
N THR A 39 -18.16 7.34 -8.92
CA THR A 39 -17.66 6.41 -7.88
C THR A 39 -16.36 5.70 -8.28
N SER A 40 -16.00 5.72 -9.56
CA SER A 40 -14.73 5.22 -10.11
C SER A 40 -13.61 6.26 -10.16
N ALA A 41 -13.87 7.50 -9.70
CA ALA A 41 -12.84 8.52 -9.65
C ALA A 41 -11.69 8.11 -8.71
N HIS A 42 -10.46 8.49 -9.07
CA HIS A 42 -9.26 8.16 -8.32
C HIS A 42 -9.38 8.56 -6.84
N ASN A 43 -9.82 9.79 -6.54
CA ASN A 43 -10.02 10.21 -5.16
C ASN A 43 -11.11 9.40 -4.43
N ALA A 44 -12.22 9.09 -5.09
CA ALA A 44 -13.32 8.34 -4.48
C ALA A 44 -12.91 6.91 -4.10
N LEU A 45 -12.12 6.23 -4.94
CA LEU A 45 -11.64 4.87 -4.66
C LEU A 45 -10.47 4.84 -3.67
N THR A 46 -9.75 5.95 -3.53
CA THR A 46 -8.63 6.09 -2.59
C THR A 46 -9.03 6.70 -1.24
N THR A 47 -10.26 7.16 -1.07
CA THR A 47 -10.80 7.53 0.25
C THR A 47 -11.24 6.28 1.02
N ILE A 48 -10.57 6.00 2.13
CA ILE A 48 -10.87 4.85 2.99
C ILE A 48 -11.51 5.33 4.28
N GLU A 49 -12.74 4.91 4.53
CA GLU A 49 -13.47 5.22 5.76
C GLU A 49 -13.91 3.95 6.48
N GLU A 50 -13.73 3.92 7.80
CA GLU A 50 -14.28 2.88 8.68
C GLU A 50 -14.86 3.50 9.94
N ASN A 51 -16.07 3.10 10.32
CA ASN A 51 -16.76 3.60 11.51
C ASN A 51 -16.83 5.14 11.58
N GLY A 52 -17.01 5.80 10.44
CA GLY A 52 -17.08 7.26 10.33
C GLY A 52 -15.73 7.97 10.47
N ARG A 53 -14.61 7.25 10.39
CA ARG A 53 -13.26 7.81 10.41
C ARG A 53 -12.53 7.53 9.11
N GLU A 54 -11.95 8.57 8.53
CA GLU A 54 -11.06 8.45 7.38
C GLU A 54 -9.66 7.96 7.79
N PHE A 55 -9.11 7.05 6.99
CA PHE A 55 -7.76 6.53 7.12
C PHE A 55 -6.90 7.05 5.98
N GLN A 56 -5.83 7.75 6.36
CA GLN A 56 -4.99 8.49 5.43
C GLN A 56 -3.61 7.86 5.27
N ILE A 57 -2.99 8.16 4.14
CA ILE A 57 -1.59 7.90 3.85
C ILE A 57 -0.89 9.22 3.54
N VAL A 58 0.43 9.28 3.75
CA VAL A 58 1.26 10.39 3.29
C VAL A 58 1.88 9.99 1.95
N ARG A 59 1.61 10.76 0.90
CA ARG A 59 2.14 10.51 -0.45
C ARG A 59 3.19 11.54 -0.80
N ASP A 60 4.20 11.12 -1.55
CA ASP A 60 5.23 12.00 -2.10
C ASP A 60 5.51 11.62 -3.56
N ASN A 61 4.46 11.76 -4.38
CA ASN A 61 4.50 11.35 -5.79
C ASN A 61 5.42 12.26 -6.59
N MET A 62 6.37 11.68 -7.32
CA MET A 62 7.33 12.44 -8.12
C MET A 62 7.18 12.13 -9.62
N PRO A 63 7.11 13.14 -10.50
CA PRO A 63 7.17 12.91 -11.94
C PRO A 63 8.57 12.46 -12.36
N PHE A 64 8.65 11.58 -13.36
CA PHE A 64 9.89 11.22 -14.02
C PHE A 64 9.63 10.99 -15.52
N GLY A 65 10.68 10.97 -16.33
CA GLY A 65 10.53 10.63 -17.74
C GLY A 65 11.81 10.78 -18.55
N LYS A 66 11.74 10.31 -19.79
CA LYS A 66 12.76 10.46 -20.81
C LYS A 66 12.11 10.93 -22.09
N VAL A 67 12.19 12.22 -22.36
CA VAL A 67 11.50 12.86 -23.49
C VAL A 67 11.84 12.20 -24.84
N GLY A 68 13.12 11.88 -25.07
CA GLY A 68 13.57 11.25 -26.31
C GLY A 68 13.08 9.82 -26.54
N GLU A 69 12.65 9.13 -25.48
CA GLU A 69 12.10 7.76 -25.53
C GLU A 69 10.56 7.76 -25.42
N GLY A 70 9.93 8.93 -25.29
CA GLY A 70 8.48 9.04 -25.07
C GLY A 70 8.02 8.51 -23.72
N GLU A 71 8.91 8.34 -22.74
CA GLU A 71 8.58 7.84 -21.41
C GLU A 71 8.17 8.99 -20.49
N TYR A 72 6.95 8.91 -19.96
CA TYR A 72 6.41 9.84 -18.97
C TYR A 72 5.81 9.03 -17.84
N GLY A 73 6.14 9.34 -16.59
CA GLY A 73 5.76 8.50 -15.48
C GLY A 73 5.64 9.24 -14.16
N THR A 74 5.00 8.55 -13.21
CA THR A 74 4.90 8.97 -11.81
C THR A 74 5.48 7.87 -10.94
N TYR A 75 6.40 8.25 -10.05
CA TYR A 75 6.84 7.38 -8.97
C TYR A 75 5.91 7.60 -7.78
N PHE A 76 5.04 6.62 -7.54
CA PHE A 76 4.18 6.60 -6.35
C PHE A 76 4.96 6.05 -5.16
N ILE A 77 4.96 6.79 -4.07
CA ILE A 77 5.36 6.33 -2.74
C ILE A 77 4.31 6.78 -1.73
N GLY A 78 3.90 5.85 -0.86
CA GLY A 78 2.90 6.08 0.18
C GLY A 78 3.41 5.54 1.51
N TYR A 79 3.37 6.37 2.55
CA TYR A 79 3.68 6.01 3.93
C TYR A 79 2.39 5.87 4.72
N CYS A 80 2.30 4.82 5.52
CA CYS A 80 1.12 4.53 6.33
C CYS A 80 1.55 3.87 7.65
N ARG A 81 0.71 4.00 8.68
CA ARG A 81 0.93 3.34 9.97
C ARG A 81 0.75 1.82 9.88
N THR A 82 -0.13 1.37 8.99
CA THR A 82 -0.42 -0.03 8.72
C THR A 82 -0.65 -0.21 7.23
N PRO A 83 -0.06 -1.25 6.58
CA PRO A 83 -0.14 -1.44 5.14
C PRO A 83 -1.57 -1.64 4.65
N ARG A 84 -2.46 -2.13 5.52
CA ARG A 84 -3.88 -2.38 5.23
C ARG A 84 -4.59 -1.21 4.54
N VAL A 85 -4.29 0.02 4.94
CA VAL A 85 -4.90 1.22 4.33
C VAL A 85 -4.49 1.35 2.86
N THR A 86 -3.18 1.23 2.59
CA THR A 86 -2.63 1.35 1.23
C THR A 86 -3.06 0.14 0.37
N GLU A 87 -3.08 -1.06 0.94
CA GLU A 87 -3.54 -2.27 0.26
C GLU A 87 -5.02 -2.16 -0.14
N GLN A 88 -5.89 -1.64 0.74
CA GLN A 88 -7.29 -1.39 0.42
C GLN A 88 -7.45 -0.35 -0.71
N MET A 89 -6.67 0.74 -0.68
CA MET A 89 -6.68 1.74 -1.77
C MET A 89 -6.28 1.07 -3.09
N ILE A 90 -5.22 0.25 -3.10
CA ILE A 90 -4.76 -0.47 -4.29
C ILE A 90 -5.82 -1.49 -4.76
N GLU A 91 -6.45 -2.23 -3.84
CA GLU A 91 -7.51 -3.18 -4.17
C GLU A 91 -8.71 -2.48 -4.83
N ASN A 92 -9.18 -1.37 -4.25
CA ASN A 92 -10.23 -0.55 -4.83
C ASN A 92 -9.84 -0.04 -6.22
N MET A 93 -8.57 0.37 -6.40
CA MET A 93 -8.09 0.88 -7.68
C MET A 93 -8.04 -0.20 -8.77
N PHE A 94 -7.50 -1.39 -8.47
CA PHE A 94 -7.24 -2.42 -9.48
C PHE A 94 -8.40 -3.41 -9.68
N ILE A 95 -9.11 -3.80 -8.61
CA ILE A 95 -10.26 -4.71 -8.68
C ILE A 95 -11.55 -3.93 -8.87
N GLY A 96 -11.64 -2.75 -8.26
CA GLY A 96 -12.84 -1.92 -8.26
C GLY A 96 -13.72 -2.12 -7.04
N ARG A 97 -14.49 -1.09 -6.71
CA ARG A 97 -15.48 -1.12 -5.63
C ARG A 97 -16.83 -0.56 -6.14
N PRO A 98 -17.87 -1.41 -6.32
CA PRO A 98 -17.82 -2.88 -6.31
C PRO A 98 -16.90 -3.46 -7.41
N PRO A 99 -16.56 -4.76 -7.39
CA PRO A 99 -15.67 -5.35 -8.39
C PRO A 99 -16.08 -5.02 -9.83
N GLY A 100 -15.13 -4.59 -10.65
CA GLY A 100 -15.33 -4.06 -12.00
C GLY A 100 -15.45 -2.53 -12.08
N ASN A 101 -15.79 -1.84 -10.98
CA ASN A 101 -15.77 -0.38 -10.89
C ASN A 101 -14.38 0.13 -10.46
N TYR A 102 -13.38 -0.16 -11.29
CA TYR A 102 -11.97 0.14 -11.03
C TYR A 102 -11.62 1.60 -11.31
N ASP A 103 -10.44 2.01 -10.89
CA ASP A 103 -9.94 3.36 -11.05
C ASP A 103 -9.53 3.65 -12.50
N ARG A 104 -10.23 4.60 -13.12
CA ARG A 104 -10.03 4.99 -14.52
C ARG A 104 -8.66 5.64 -14.76
N ILE A 105 -7.92 6.06 -13.73
CA ILE A 105 -6.53 6.52 -13.91
C ILE A 105 -5.63 5.42 -14.48
N LEU A 106 -5.98 4.15 -14.23
CA LEU A 106 -5.23 2.98 -14.67
C LEU A 106 -5.36 2.69 -16.16
N ASP A 107 -6.38 3.25 -16.84
CA ASP A 107 -6.44 3.20 -18.31
C ASP A 107 -5.26 3.92 -18.96
N PHE A 108 -4.72 4.93 -18.25
CA PHE A 108 -3.65 5.79 -18.72
C PHE A 108 -2.36 5.60 -17.94
N SER A 109 -2.32 4.67 -16.97
CA SER A 109 -1.21 4.52 -16.03
C SER A 109 -0.92 3.04 -15.77
N ARG A 110 0.18 2.54 -16.31
CA ARG A 110 0.63 1.16 -16.12
C ARG A 110 1.67 1.07 -15.02
N ALA A 111 1.40 0.27 -13.98
CA ALA A 111 2.38 -0.06 -12.95
C ALA A 111 3.48 -0.98 -13.53
N ALA A 112 4.73 -0.52 -13.50
CA ALA A 112 5.90 -1.28 -13.88
C ALA A 112 6.59 -1.96 -12.69
N THR A 113 6.38 -1.46 -11.46
CA THR A 113 6.94 -2.04 -10.23
C THR A 113 5.94 -1.93 -9.07
N GLY A 114 6.07 -2.85 -8.11
CA GLY A 114 5.36 -2.84 -6.82
C GLY A 114 6.24 -3.44 -5.74
N THR A 115 6.45 -2.71 -4.64
CA THR A 115 7.28 -3.16 -3.52
C THR A 115 6.80 -2.49 -2.25
N LEU A 116 6.83 -3.22 -1.14
CA LEU A 116 6.48 -2.76 0.19
C LEU A 116 7.71 -2.83 1.08
N PHE A 117 7.95 -1.77 1.83
CA PHE A 117 9.07 -1.67 2.77
C PHE A 117 8.56 -1.33 4.16
N PHE A 118 9.22 -1.85 5.19
CA PHE A 118 9.10 -1.32 6.55
C PHE A 118 10.13 -0.22 6.74
N VAL A 119 9.70 0.94 7.25
CA VAL A 119 10.57 2.06 7.58
C VAL A 119 10.78 2.06 9.10
N PRO A 120 11.89 1.50 9.60
CA PRO A 120 12.16 1.45 11.03
C PRO A 120 12.40 2.85 11.61
N SER A 121 12.31 2.98 12.94
CA SER A 121 12.74 4.20 13.63
C SER A 121 14.25 4.40 13.46
N THR A 122 14.69 5.65 13.56
CA THR A 122 16.12 5.99 13.54
C THR A 122 16.87 5.26 14.66
N THR A 123 16.31 5.20 15.86
CA THR A 123 16.90 4.46 17.00
C THR A 123 17.15 2.98 16.68
N PHE A 124 16.23 2.32 15.95
CA PHE A 124 16.43 0.92 15.55
C PHE A 124 17.59 0.77 14.56
N LEU A 125 17.71 1.71 13.60
CA LEU A 125 18.82 1.72 12.65
C LEU A 125 20.15 2.03 13.32
N ASP A 126 20.18 2.99 14.24
CA ASP A 126 21.38 3.39 15.01
C ASP A 126 21.88 2.26 15.91
N ALA A 127 20.96 1.42 16.42
CA ALA A 127 21.29 0.22 17.19
C ALA A 127 21.77 -0.97 16.32
N GLY A 128 22.02 -0.77 15.02
CA GLY A 128 22.49 -1.83 14.12
C GLY A 128 21.43 -2.89 13.79
N GLY A 129 20.15 -2.57 13.97
CA GLY A 129 19.06 -3.52 13.78
C GLY A 129 18.89 -4.53 14.92
N GLU A 130 19.56 -4.32 16.05
CA GLU A 130 19.32 -5.10 17.26
C GLU A 130 17.97 -4.72 17.87
N VAL A 131 17.07 -5.69 17.94
CA VAL A 131 15.81 -5.54 18.67
C VAL A 131 16.15 -5.64 20.16
N ALA A 132 16.06 -4.54 20.89
CA ALA A 132 16.11 -4.59 22.35
C ALA A 132 15.09 -5.62 22.84
N PRO A 133 15.45 -6.53 23.76
CA PRO A 133 14.55 -7.58 24.22
C PRO A 133 13.26 -6.90 24.70
N ALA A 134 12.12 -7.38 24.19
CA ALA A 134 10.83 -6.86 24.58
C ALA A 134 10.76 -6.82 26.11
N ALA A 135 10.48 -5.63 26.66
CA ALA A 135 10.26 -5.50 28.09
C ALA A 135 9.21 -6.54 28.52
N PRO A 136 9.43 -7.28 29.62
CA PRO A 136 8.51 -8.34 30.02
C PRO A 136 7.13 -7.71 30.23
N THR A 137 6.16 -8.17 29.42
CA THR A 137 4.74 -7.88 29.64
C THR A 137 4.42 -8.28 31.09
N PRO A 138 3.75 -7.43 31.90
CA PRO A 138 3.34 -7.82 33.23
C PRO A 138 2.51 -9.10 33.11
N ALA A 139 2.95 -10.18 33.74
CA ALA A 139 2.23 -11.43 33.77
C ALA A 139 0.88 -11.20 34.46
N THR A 140 -0.20 -11.17 33.69
CA THR A 140 -1.55 -11.29 34.22
C THR A 140 -1.66 -12.67 34.89
N LYS A 141 -1.82 -12.70 36.22
CA LYS A 141 -2.04 -13.94 36.98
C LYS A 141 -3.26 -14.68 36.40
N PRO A 142 -3.15 -15.97 36.07
CA PRO A 142 -4.32 -16.74 35.64
C PRO A 142 -5.25 -16.97 36.84
N THR A 143 -6.48 -16.48 36.74
CA THR A 143 -7.57 -16.89 37.63
C THR A 143 -7.91 -18.36 37.32
N ALA A 144 -7.87 -19.21 38.35
CA ALA A 144 -8.10 -20.65 38.22
C ALA A 144 -9.55 -20.98 37.84
N ALA A 145 -9.72 -21.83 36.82
CA ALA A 145 -10.93 -22.60 36.54
C ALA A 145 -10.51 -23.97 35.95
N PRO A 146 -11.31 -25.04 36.14
CA PRO A 146 -10.80 -26.39 36.33
C PRO A 146 -10.41 -27.14 35.06
N SER A 147 -9.61 -28.18 35.28
CA SER A 147 -8.94 -29.06 34.32
C SER A 147 -9.85 -29.89 33.40
N SER A 148 -9.50 -29.94 32.11
CA SER A 148 -9.79 -31.10 31.25
C SER A 148 -8.58 -31.46 30.38
N SER A 149 -8.36 -32.77 30.28
CA SER A 149 -7.22 -33.53 29.74
C SER A 149 -6.87 -33.33 28.25
N ALA A 150 -5.55 -33.11 28.01
CA ALA A 150 -4.63 -33.62 26.98
C ALA A 150 -5.01 -33.67 25.47
N ALA A 151 -4.17 -33.03 24.62
CA ALA A 151 -3.34 -33.70 23.61
C ALA A 151 -2.37 -32.74 22.85
N ALA A 152 -1.11 -33.19 22.78
CA ALA A 152 -0.05 -32.96 21.77
C ALA A 152 0.37 -31.52 21.38
N ALA A 153 1.57 -31.15 21.86
CA ALA A 153 2.39 -30.07 21.30
C ALA A 153 2.98 -30.51 19.95
N SER A 154 2.76 -29.74 18.89
CA SER A 154 3.58 -29.81 17.68
C SER A 154 4.63 -28.69 17.73
N GLU A 155 5.89 -29.10 17.77
CA GLU A 155 7.07 -28.25 17.63
C GLU A 155 7.03 -27.49 16.30
N GLY A 156 6.71 -26.20 16.36
CA GLY A 156 6.86 -25.28 15.26
C GLY A 156 8.31 -24.85 15.12
N SER A 157 9.14 -25.67 14.47
CA SER A 157 10.44 -25.26 13.93
C SER A 157 10.40 -25.34 12.42
N LEU A 158 10.27 -24.18 11.77
CA LEU A 158 10.45 -24.04 10.33
C LEU A 158 11.95 -24.18 10.07
N GLY A 159 12.38 -25.39 9.69
CA GLY A 159 13.76 -25.81 9.44
C GLY A 159 14.47 -25.04 8.32
N ILE A 160 14.63 -23.74 8.49
CA ILE A 160 15.49 -22.88 7.68
C ILE A 160 16.88 -23.01 8.28
N GLY A 161 17.61 -24.01 7.78
CA GLY A 161 19.00 -24.26 8.10
C GLY A 161 19.87 -23.05 7.77
N SER A 162 20.73 -22.71 8.71
CA SER A 162 21.78 -21.70 8.57
C SER A 162 22.80 -22.15 7.51
N LEU A 163 22.98 -21.36 6.45
CA LEU A 163 24.04 -21.53 5.45
C LEU A 163 25.39 -21.18 6.08
N LYS A 164 25.96 -22.11 6.84
CA LYS A 164 27.40 -22.16 7.12
C LYS A 164 27.94 -23.44 6.49
N GLY A 165 28.79 -23.25 5.48
CA GLY A 165 29.23 -24.28 4.55
C GLY A 165 29.83 -25.51 5.20
N GLU A 166 29.42 -26.67 4.67
CA GLU A 166 30.05 -27.95 4.91
C GLU A 166 31.48 -27.92 4.38
N LYS A 167 32.46 -28.03 5.28
CA LYS A 167 33.78 -28.53 4.94
C LYS A 167 33.72 -30.04 5.02
N GLY A 168 33.86 -30.70 3.88
CA GLY A 168 33.98 -32.15 3.79
C GLY A 168 35.23 -32.64 4.52
N HIS A 169 35.14 -33.83 5.11
CA HIS A 169 36.28 -34.66 5.45
C HIS A 169 35.87 -36.14 5.40
N GLU A 170 36.66 -36.88 4.62
CA GLU A 170 36.83 -38.34 4.47
C GLU A 170 35.68 -39.18 3.88
#